data_AF-A0A2V8GK55-F1
#
_entry.id   AF-A0A2V8GK55-F1
#
_cell.length_a   1.000
_cell.length_b   1.000
_cell.length_c   1.000
_cell.angle_alpha   90.00
_cell.angle_beta   90.00
_cell.angle_gamma   90.00
#
_symmetry.space_group_name_H-M   'P 1'
#
loop_
_entity.id
_entity.type
_entity.pdbx_description
1 polymer ?
#
loop_
_entity_poly.entity_id
_entity_poly.type
_entity_poly.pdbx_seq_one_letter_code
_entity_poly.pdbx_strand_id
1 'polypeptide(L)'
;DEAIETALEMSPRYMRHLHLPDKVIGWLDTAAVRAEIDRRWEVKKQDVVSVISHAAQIPEDMVFRDVTDRFKDIESALQKRVVGQQNAIQAVARRLVLNKGPLKDGFDRPDGVLLFLGPTGVGKTELAKSVADFLFGDEKKMIRVDMSEYQDGSVSVDKLIGMPRGIVGSERGGILTNQLKDNPYCVILLDEVEKASPSTLNLFLQAFDEGWLTDGRGKRVYLSDAVVIMTSNLGAENFRKLTSPMGFLSQAVGIAQVEGEVMRELERRFPPEFRNRIDEVVLFAPLTHDEVREIAKHYMTQVKLTLAKAGKTMQIDEEALELIVKQGYSVAFGARFLKRVIDERIKLPISTSWKEGSHFQVKVKDGEVIVEAAPARLVMSDPDLAYGDVA
;
A
#
# COMPACT_ATOMS: atom_id res chain seq x y z
N ASP A 1 -5.42 4.21 -38.16
CA ASP A 1 -6.31 5.19 -37.49
C ASP A 1 -6.53 4.87 -36.03
N GLU A 2 -7.06 3.69 -35.66
CA GLU A 2 -7.29 3.31 -34.25
C GLU A 2 -6.09 3.51 -33.31
N ALA A 3 -4.87 3.16 -33.74
CA ALA A 3 -3.65 3.35 -32.95
C ALA A 3 -3.33 4.85 -32.71
N ILE A 4 -3.56 5.70 -33.71
CA ILE A 4 -3.34 7.14 -33.61
C ILE A 4 -4.36 7.75 -32.66
N GLU A 5 -5.63 7.40 -32.83
CA GLU A 5 -6.72 7.84 -31.93
C GLU A 5 -6.44 7.41 -30.50
N THR A 6 -6.05 6.15 -30.28
CA THR A 6 -5.67 5.63 -28.96
C THR A 6 -4.51 6.44 -28.36
N ALA A 7 -3.45 6.70 -29.14
CA ALA A 7 -2.31 7.47 -28.65
C ALA A 7 -2.71 8.90 -28.26
N LEU A 8 -3.54 9.56 -29.06
CA LEU A 8 -4.04 10.91 -28.79
C LEU A 8 -4.96 10.93 -27.56
N GLU A 9 -5.88 9.98 -27.44
CA GLU A 9 -6.80 9.85 -26.30
C GLU A 9 -6.05 9.63 -24.98
N MET A 10 -4.97 8.84 -25.00
CA MET A 10 -4.17 8.53 -23.81
C MET A 10 -3.15 9.63 -23.47
N SER A 11 -2.82 10.50 -24.43
CA SER A 11 -1.77 11.51 -24.28
C SER A 11 -1.99 12.54 -23.16
N PRO A 12 -3.21 12.97 -22.79
CA PRO A 12 -3.39 13.89 -21.65
C PRO A 12 -3.14 13.22 -20.30
N ARG A 13 -3.20 11.87 -20.24
CA ARG A 13 -3.17 11.11 -19.00
C ARG A 13 -1.77 10.68 -18.62
N TYR A 14 -1.10 9.95 -19.50
CA TYR A 14 0.17 9.28 -19.19
C TYR A 14 1.35 10.15 -19.58
N MET A 15 2.41 10.23 -18.75
CA MET A 15 3.65 10.96 -19.04
C MET A 15 3.43 12.45 -19.32
N ARG A 16 2.73 13.14 -18.41
CA ARG A 16 2.37 14.58 -18.53
C ARG A 16 3.55 15.54 -18.63
N HIS A 17 4.75 15.08 -18.29
CA HIS A 17 5.98 15.85 -18.46
C HIS A 17 6.42 15.94 -19.93
N LEU A 18 5.87 15.10 -20.82
CA LEU A 18 6.10 15.13 -22.27
C LEU A 18 4.99 15.93 -22.97
N HIS A 19 5.35 16.60 -24.07
CA HIS A 19 4.46 17.50 -24.80
C HIS A 19 4.07 16.93 -26.16
N LEU A 20 2.90 17.34 -26.65
CA LEU A 20 2.48 17.07 -28.03
C LEU A 20 3.22 17.99 -29.02
N PRO A 21 3.49 17.54 -30.25
CA PRO A 21 3.12 16.22 -30.79
C PRO A 21 4.16 15.12 -30.49
N ASP A 22 5.39 15.47 -30.10
CA ASP A 22 6.54 14.57 -29.96
C ASP A 22 6.24 13.31 -29.15
N LYS A 23 5.49 13.45 -28.07
CA LYS A 23 5.06 12.35 -27.21
C LYS A 23 4.30 11.25 -27.97
N VAL A 24 3.29 11.65 -28.74
CA VAL A 24 2.43 10.70 -29.47
C VAL A 24 3.19 10.10 -30.64
N ILE A 25 4.01 10.91 -31.32
CA ILE A 25 4.89 10.42 -32.39
C ILE A 25 5.84 9.36 -31.83
N GLY A 26 6.49 9.61 -30.70
CA GLY A 26 7.40 8.65 -30.07
C GLY A 26 6.71 7.35 -29.63
N TRP A 27 5.47 7.44 -29.13
CA TRP A 27 4.69 6.23 -28.81
C TRP A 27 4.36 5.42 -30.06
N LEU A 28 3.93 6.07 -31.14
CA LEU A 28 3.59 5.42 -32.41
C LEU A 28 4.82 4.82 -33.08
N ASP A 29 5.96 5.50 -33.04
CA ASP A 29 7.24 5.02 -33.57
C ASP A 29 7.67 3.73 -32.85
N THR A 30 7.66 3.75 -31.51
CA THR A 30 7.97 2.55 -30.71
C THR A 30 6.94 1.43 -30.97
N ALA A 31 5.66 1.77 -31.15
CA ALA A 31 4.62 0.79 -31.46
C ALA A 31 4.81 0.15 -32.85
N ALA A 32 5.31 0.91 -33.83
CA ALA A 32 5.66 0.39 -35.15
C ALA A 32 6.79 -0.63 -35.08
N VAL A 33 7.83 -0.38 -34.28
CA VAL A 33 8.91 -1.35 -34.03
C VAL A 33 8.36 -2.65 -33.44
N ARG A 34 7.39 -2.57 -32.52
CA ARG A 34 6.76 -3.76 -31.93
C ARG A 34 5.93 -4.55 -32.95
N ALA A 35 5.15 -3.86 -33.78
CA ALA A 35 4.40 -4.50 -34.85
C ALA A 35 5.34 -5.21 -35.85
N GLU A 36 6.47 -4.60 -36.18
CA GLU A 36 7.50 -5.19 -37.05
C GLU A 36 8.12 -6.46 -36.43
N ILE A 37 8.46 -6.44 -35.13
CA ILE A 37 8.95 -7.62 -34.40
C ILE A 37 7.94 -8.78 -34.49
N ASP A 38 6.65 -8.48 -34.38
CA ASP A 38 5.55 -9.44 -34.52
C ASP A 38 5.24 -9.81 -36.00
N ARG A 39 6.03 -9.32 -36.95
CA ARG A 39 5.84 -9.51 -38.40
C ARG A 39 4.48 -9.03 -38.91
N ARG A 40 3.97 -7.95 -38.32
CA ARG A 40 2.75 -7.25 -38.76
C ARG A 40 3.10 -5.93 -39.41
N TRP A 41 2.38 -5.59 -40.47
CA TRP A 41 2.48 -4.27 -41.12
C TRP A 41 1.62 -3.21 -40.43
N GLU A 42 0.56 -3.64 -39.74
CA GLU A 42 -0.40 -2.76 -39.09
C GLU A 42 -0.07 -2.60 -37.60
N VAL A 43 0.02 -1.34 -37.16
CA VAL A 43 0.06 -0.96 -35.75
C VAL A 43 -1.36 -0.94 -35.20
N LYS A 44 -1.60 -1.75 -34.16
CA LYS A 44 -2.89 -1.89 -33.49
C LYS A 44 -2.93 -1.07 -32.21
N LYS A 45 -4.13 -0.87 -31.65
CA LYS A 45 -4.29 -0.19 -30.34
C LYS A 45 -3.47 -0.85 -29.23
N GLN A 46 -3.37 -2.18 -29.24
CA GLN A 46 -2.65 -2.94 -28.21
C GLN A 46 -1.14 -2.63 -28.23
N ASP A 47 -0.57 -2.34 -29.40
CA ASP A 47 0.84 -1.98 -29.53
C ASP A 47 1.12 -0.66 -28.79
N VAL A 48 0.25 0.33 -28.99
CA VAL A 48 0.32 1.64 -28.31
C VAL A 48 0.12 1.48 -26.80
N VAL A 49 -0.88 0.71 -26.38
CA VAL A 49 -1.15 0.42 -24.97
C VAL A 49 0.07 -0.21 -24.30
N SER A 50 0.70 -1.19 -24.95
CA SER A 50 1.87 -1.87 -24.41
C SER A 50 3.10 -0.95 -24.35
N VAL A 51 3.26 -0.03 -25.30
CA VAL A 51 4.32 1.01 -25.23
C VAL A 51 4.10 1.94 -24.04
N ILE A 52 2.88 2.43 -23.85
CA ILE A 52 2.54 3.31 -22.72
C ILE A 52 2.73 2.56 -21.40
N SER A 53 2.24 1.31 -21.30
CA SER A 53 2.40 0.43 -20.14
C SER A 53 3.86 0.27 -19.76
N HIS A 54 4.72 -0.08 -20.71
CA HIS A 54 6.14 -0.28 -20.47
C HIS A 54 6.83 1.02 -20.03
N ALA A 55 6.56 2.14 -20.72
CA ALA A 55 7.14 3.43 -20.39
C ALA A 55 6.66 3.98 -19.03
N ALA A 56 5.40 3.74 -18.67
CA ALA A 56 4.84 4.08 -17.37
C ALA A 56 5.15 3.03 -16.27
N GLN A 57 5.67 1.87 -16.67
CA GLN A 57 5.87 0.68 -15.84
C GLN A 57 4.60 0.23 -15.10
N ILE A 58 3.43 0.39 -15.70
CA ILE A 58 2.14 -0.03 -15.08
C ILE A 58 1.54 -1.19 -15.89
N PRO A 59 0.68 -2.03 -15.29
CA PRO A 59 0.00 -3.10 -16.02
C PRO A 59 -0.77 -2.60 -17.25
N GLU A 60 -0.80 -3.37 -18.34
CA GLU A 60 -1.46 -2.95 -19.59
C GLU A 60 -2.95 -2.67 -19.40
N ASP A 61 -3.61 -3.49 -18.59
CA ASP A 61 -5.01 -3.35 -18.21
C ASP A 61 -5.28 -2.12 -17.31
N MET A 62 -4.23 -1.43 -16.83
CA MET A 62 -4.32 -0.14 -16.12
C MET A 62 -4.05 1.07 -17.03
N VAL A 63 -3.68 0.85 -18.29
CA VAL A 63 -3.50 1.94 -19.29
C VAL A 63 -4.84 2.37 -19.88
N PHE A 64 -5.76 1.42 -20.07
CA PHE A 64 -7.12 1.74 -20.52
C PHE A 64 -8.04 1.94 -19.32
N ARG A 65 -8.89 2.98 -19.35
CA ARG A 65 -9.86 3.27 -18.27
C ARG A 65 -11.17 2.49 -18.33
N ASP A 66 -11.29 1.51 -19.22
CA ASP A 66 -12.39 0.53 -19.15
C ASP A 66 -12.08 -0.57 -18.13
N VAL A 67 -11.68 -0.13 -16.93
CA VAL A 67 -11.15 -0.98 -15.85
C VAL A 67 -12.26 -1.67 -15.07
N THR A 68 -13.48 -1.71 -15.62
CA THR A 68 -14.65 -2.27 -14.94
C THR A 68 -14.40 -3.72 -14.52
N ASP A 69 -13.77 -4.52 -15.37
CA ASP A 69 -13.51 -5.93 -15.06
C ASP A 69 -12.50 -6.13 -13.93
N ARG A 70 -11.34 -5.46 -13.95
CA ARG A 70 -10.34 -5.60 -12.88
C ARG A 70 -10.88 -5.10 -11.54
N PHE A 71 -11.66 -4.01 -11.56
CA PHE A 71 -12.18 -3.39 -10.35
C PHE A 71 -13.39 -4.12 -9.76
N LYS A 72 -14.04 -5.05 -10.47
CA LYS A 72 -15.09 -5.92 -9.91
C LYS A 72 -14.58 -6.70 -8.70
N ASP A 73 -13.34 -7.16 -8.76
CA ASP A 73 -12.73 -8.03 -7.74
C ASP A 73 -11.77 -7.28 -6.80
N ILE A 74 -11.77 -5.94 -6.81
CA ILE A 74 -10.83 -5.13 -6.02
C ILE A 74 -10.89 -5.46 -4.53
N GLU A 75 -12.08 -5.62 -3.96
CA GLU A 75 -12.22 -5.94 -2.53
C GLU A 75 -11.58 -7.29 -2.21
N SER A 76 -11.85 -8.32 -3.03
CA SER A 76 -11.25 -9.64 -2.88
C SER A 76 -9.73 -9.59 -3.04
N ALA A 77 -9.23 -8.83 -4.03
CA ALA A 77 -7.80 -8.66 -4.26
C ALA A 77 -7.10 -8.02 -3.05
N LEU A 78 -7.70 -7.00 -2.43
CA LEU A 78 -7.17 -6.37 -1.23
C LEU A 78 -7.26 -7.29 0.01
N GLN A 79 -8.33 -8.06 0.15
CA GLN A 79 -8.54 -9.00 1.26
C GLN A 79 -7.57 -10.18 1.28
N LYS A 80 -7.02 -10.59 0.11
CA LYS A 80 -5.99 -11.65 0.06
C LYS A 80 -4.80 -11.33 0.98
N ARG A 81 -4.53 -10.03 1.16
CA ARG A 81 -3.39 -9.52 1.91
C ARG A 81 -3.79 -8.86 3.23
N VAL A 82 -4.89 -8.12 3.22
CA VAL A 82 -5.39 -7.40 4.39
C VAL A 82 -6.43 -8.26 5.10
N VAL A 83 -6.09 -8.69 6.31
CA VAL A 83 -7.00 -9.47 7.16
C VAL A 83 -7.86 -8.52 7.99
N GLY A 84 -9.17 -8.78 8.00
CA GLY A 84 -10.14 -7.94 8.67
C GLY A 84 -10.41 -6.64 7.92
N GLN A 85 -10.82 -5.60 8.64
CA GLN A 85 -10.97 -4.22 8.13
C GLN A 85 -11.89 -4.09 6.90
N GLN A 86 -12.99 -4.86 6.88
CA GLN A 86 -13.93 -4.90 5.75
C GLN A 86 -14.43 -3.52 5.32
N ASN A 87 -14.84 -2.70 6.29
CA ASN A 87 -15.29 -1.33 6.01
C ASN A 87 -14.20 -0.47 5.38
N ALA A 88 -12.94 -0.66 5.79
CA ALA A 88 -11.82 0.09 5.23
C ALA A 88 -11.54 -0.33 3.78
N ILE A 89 -11.55 -1.63 3.51
CA ILE A 89 -11.37 -2.19 2.17
C ILE A 89 -12.47 -1.67 1.23
N GLN A 90 -13.73 -1.74 1.66
CA GLN A 90 -14.88 -1.23 0.89
C GLN A 90 -14.79 0.28 0.61
N ALA A 91 -14.38 1.08 1.60
CA ALA A 91 -14.23 2.52 1.43
C ALA A 91 -13.15 2.86 0.40
N VAL A 92 -12.00 2.21 0.48
CA VAL A 92 -10.90 2.37 -0.48
C VAL A 92 -11.32 1.89 -1.86
N ALA A 93 -11.90 0.70 -1.98
CA ALA A 93 -12.39 0.14 -3.23
C ALA A 93 -13.34 1.11 -3.95
N ARG A 94 -14.37 1.57 -3.24
CA ARG A 94 -15.36 2.53 -3.77
C ARG A 94 -14.69 3.80 -4.29
N ARG A 95 -13.74 4.38 -3.55
CA ARG A 95 -13.04 5.59 -4.01
C ARG A 95 -12.15 5.35 -5.22
N LEU A 96 -11.42 4.24 -5.25
CA LEU A 96 -10.59 3.91 -6.39
C LEU A 96 -11.44 3.66 -7.65
N VAL A 97 -12.61 3.03 -7.53
CA VAL A 97 -13.57 2.88 -8.65
C VAL A 97 -14.01 4.24 -9.19
N LEU A 98 -14.39 5.18 -8.31
CA LEU A 98 -14.83 6.51 -8.74
C LEU A 98 -13.70 7.30 -9.43
N ASN A 99 -12.49 7.25 -8.87
CA ASN A 99 -11.37 8.06 -9.36
C ASN A 99 -10.69 7.45 -10.59
N LYS A 100 -10.66 6.12 -10.73
CA LYS A 100 -10.11 5.46 -11.93
C LYS A 100 -11.15 5.22 -13.02
N GLY A 101 -12.43 5.30 -12.69
CA GLY A 101 -13.54 5.13 -13.61
C GLY A 101 -13.68 6.26 -14.65
N PRO A 102 -14.65 6.11 -15.56
CA PRO A 102 -14.90 7.06 -16.65
C PRO A 102 -15.52 8.39 -16.17
N LEU A 103 -16.07 8.42 -14.95
CA LEU A 103 -16.74 9.59 -14.36
C LEU A 103 -15.84 10.40 -13.42
N LYS A 104 -14.51 10.24 -13.50
CA LYS A 104 -13.58 11.05 -12.69
C LYS A 104 -13.73 12.53 -13.05
N ASP A 105 -13.93 13.37 -12.03
CA ASP A 105 -13.95 14.83 -12.18
C ASP A 105 -12.53 15.36 -12.43
N GLY A 106 -12.16 15.45 -13.72
CA GLY A 106 -10.89 16.00 -14.17
C GLY A 106 -9.72 15.03 -13.99
N PHE A 107 -8.76 15.08 -14.93
CA PHE A 107 -7.58 14.23 -14.86
C PHE A 107 -6.47 14.84 -14.00
N ASP A 108 -6.57 16.10 -13.61
CA ASP A 108 -5.47 16.83 -13.00
C ASP A 108 -5.22 16.45 -11.55
N ARG A 109 -6.22 15.98 -10.81
CA ARG A 109 -6.08 15.59 -9.40
C ARG A 109 -5.52 14.19 -9.22
N PRO A 110 -4.90 13.87 -8.07
CA PRO A 110 -4.52 12.51 -7.71
C PRO A 110 -5.68 11.52 -7.89
N ASP A 111 -5.37 10.25 -8.14
CA ASP A 111 -6.40 9.19 -8.25
C ASP A 111 -6.96 8.73 -6.88
N GLY A 112 -6.62 9.46 -5.82
CA GLY A 112 -7.27 9.37 -4.52
C GLY A 112 -6.46 10.10 -3.47
N VAL A 113 -7.14 10.80 -2.57
CA VAL A 113 -6.57 11.39 -1.36
C VAL A 113 -7.31 10.81 -0.16
N LEU A 114 -6.70 9.82 0.47
CA LEU A 114 -7.32 9.00 1.52
C LEU A 114 -6.64 9.26 2.87
N LEU A 115 -7.42 9.33 3.95
CA LEU A 115 -6.88 9.42 5.30
C LEU A 115 -7.26 8.20 6.12
N PHE A 116 -6.27 7.40 6.51
CA PHE A 116 -6.43 6.20 7.32
C PHE A 116 -6.24 6.52 8.80
N LEU A 117 -7.32 6.40 9.58
CA LEU A 117 -7.31 6.65 11.02
C LEU A 117 -7.44 5.34 11.79
N GLY A 118 -6.64 5.17 12.84
CA GLY A 118 -6.79 4.05 13.77
C GLY A 118 -5.51 3.74 14.53
N PRO A 119 -5.48 2.72 15.39
CA PRO A 119 -4.29 2.34 16.16
C PRO A 119 -3.12 1.86 15.28
N THR A 120 -1.93 1.70 15.86
CA THR A 120 -0.80 1.09 15.15
C THR A 120 -0.99 -0.42 14.98
N GLY A 121 -0.45 -1.00 13.90
CA GLY A 121 -0.43 -2.45 13.71
C GLY A 121 -1.78 -3.09 13.34
N VAL A 122 -2.76 -2.30 12.89
CA VAL A 122 -4.09 -2.77 12.47
C VAL A 122 -4.25 -2.99 10.96
N GLY A 123 -3.23 -2.66 10.16
CA GLY A 123 -3.23 -2.92 8.71
C GLY A 123 -3.23 -1.69 7.79
N LYS A 124 -3.13 -0.45 8.32
CA LYS A 124 -3.10 0.80 7.50
C LYS A 124 -2.06 0.75 6.37
N THR A 125 -0.80 0.47 6.71
CA THR A 125 0.30 0.37 5.74
C THR A 125 0.15 -0.85 4.83
N GLU A 126 -0.44 -1.93 5.32
CA GLU A 126 -0.62 -3.16 4.54
C GLU A 126 -1.68 -2.96 3.44
N LEU A 127 -2.76 -2.24 3.75
CA LEU A 127 -3.74 -1.82 2.75
C LEU A 127 -3.11 -0.89 1.71
N ALA A 128 -2.26 0.06 2.13
CA ALA A 128 -1.56 0.93 1.18
C ALA A 128 -0.68 0.15 0.19
N LYS A 129 0.08 -0.84 0.68
CA LYS A 129 0.87 -1.74 -0.19
C LYS A 129 -0.01 -2.58 -1.10
N SER A 130 -1.13 -3.08 -0.59
CA SER A 130 -2.08 -3.85 -1.39
C SER A 130 -2.71 -3.01 -2.49
N VAL A 131 -2.96 -1.72 -2.24
CA VAL A 131 -3.39 -0.76 -3.27
C VAL A 131 -2.29 -0.51 -4.30
N ALA A 132 -1.03 -0.37 -3.88
CA ALA A 132 0.09 -0.20 -4.81
C ALA A 132 0.25 -1.42 -5.73
N ASP A 133 0.22 -2.61 -5.17
CA ASP A 133 0.27 -3.87 -5.90
C ASP A 133 -0.94 -4.01 -6.86
N PHE A 134 -2.15 -3.75 -6.37
CA PHE A 134 -3.35 -3.83 -7.18
C PHE A 134 -3.38 -2.81 -8.33
N LEU A 135 -2.90 -1.59 -8.14
CA LEU A 135 -2.98 -0.55 -9.19
C LEU A 135 -1.77 -0.54 -10.12
N PHE A 136 -0.60 -0.91 -9.62
CA PHE A 136 0.66 -0.71 -10.34
C PHE A 136 1.46 -1.99 -10.55
N GLY A 137 0.95 -3.14 -10.08
CA GLY A 137 1.57 -4.45 -10.24
C GLY A 137 2.80 -4.70 -9.37
N ASP A 138 3.12 -3.78 -8.46
CA ASP A 138 4.25 -3.90 -7.54
C ASP A 138 3.99 -3.11 -6.26
N GLU A 139 4.01 -3.77 -5.09
CA GLU A 139 3.91 -3.12 -3.78
C GLU A 139 4.99 -2.05 -3.53
N LYS A 140 6.14 -2.13 -4.23
CA LYS A 140 7.26 -1.19 -4.14
C LYS A 140 7.02 0.09 -4.94
N LYS A 141 5.95 0.16 -5.74
CA LYS A 141 5.41 1.40 -6.34
C LYS A 141 4.80 2.29 -5.25
N MET A 142 5.53 2.53 -4.17
CA MET A 142 5.09 3.26 -3.02
C MET A 142 6.22 4.17 -2.52
N ILE A 143 5.97 5.47 -2.54
CA ILE A 143 6.83 6.47 -1.94
C ILE A 143 6.36 6.66 -0.50
N ARG A 144 7.17 6.27 0.48
CA ARG A 144 6.84 6.43 1.89
C ARG A 144 7.59 7.62 2.48
N VAL A 145 6.85 8.48 3.18
CA VAL A 145 7.40 9.65 3.87
C VAL A 145 6.87 9.66 5.31
N ASP A 146 7.79 9.58 6.28
CA ASP A 146 7.44 9.66 7.71
C ASP A 146 7.33 11.13 8.13
N MET A 147 6.11 11.60 8.40
CA MET A 147 5.84 12.99 8.74
C MET A 147 6.37 13.39 10.12
N SER A 148 6.77 12.45 10.96
CA SER A 148 7.46 12.74 12.22
C SER A 148 8.82 13.42 12.01
N GLU A 149 9.46 13.23 10.85
CA GLU A 149 10.71 13.93 10.49
C GLU A 149 10.49 15.37 9.98
N TYR A 150 9.23 15.79 9.77
CA TYR A 150 8.85 17.04 9.10
C TYR A 150 8.13 18.05 10.02
N GLN A 151 8.54 18.05 11.29
CA GLN A 151 8.01 18.93 12.34
C GLN A 151 8.52 20.39 12.21
N ASP A 152 9.67 20.62 11.59
CA ASP A 152 10.29 21.95 11.44
C ASP A 152 9.94 22.59 10.09
N GLY A 153 9.02 23.57 10.09
CA GLY A 153 8.36 24.11 8.88
C GLY A 153 9.22 24.30 7.62
N SER A 154 10.18 25.22 7.62
CA SER A 154 10.92 25.59 6.39
C SER A 154 11.87 24.51 5.91
N VAL A 155 12.68 23.96 6.82
CA VAL A 155 13.65 22.90 6.51
C VAL A 155 12.95 21.62 6.02
N SER A 156 11.77 21.34 6.56
CA SER A 156 10.94 20.18 6.16
C SER A 156 10.44 20.30 4.73
N VAL A 157 9.94 21.48 4.34
CA VAL A 157 9.49 21.72 2.96
C VAL A 157 10.67 21.58 1.99
N ASP A 158 11.81 22.20 2.29
CA ASP A 158 13.01 22.13 1.44
C ASP A 158 13.53 20.70 1.28
N LYS A 159 13.46 19.85 2.31
CA LYS A 159 13.79 18.43 2.21
C LYS A 159 12.86 17.67 1.25
N LEU A 160 11.56 17.97 1.25
CA LEU A 160 10.57 17.29 0.41
C LEU A 160 10.68 17.71 -1.06
N ILE A 161 10.79 19.02 -1.34
CA ILE A 161 10.72 19.56 -2.70
C ILE A 161 12.08 19.92 -3.31
N GLY A 162 13.11 20.05 -2.47
CA GLY A 162 14.45 20.45 -2.84
C GLY A 162 14.69 21.94 -2.57
N MET A 163 15.96 22.32 -2.43
CA MET A 163 16.33 23.70 -2.14
C MET A 163 16.22 24.62 -3.37
N PRO A 164 15.92 25.91 -3.15
CA PRO A 164 15.98 26.94 -4.19
C PRO A 164 17.32 27.03 -4.91
N ARG A 165 17.29 27.42 -6.21
CA ARG A 165 18.51 27.66 -6.99
C ARG A 165 19.40 28.72 -6.31
N GLY A 166 20.69 28.44 -6.24
CA GLY A 166 21.68 29.34 -5.64
C GLY A 166 22.00 29.06 -4.17
N ILE A 167 21.32 28.09 -3.56
CA ILE A 167 21.66 27.57 -2.23
C ILE A 167 22.49 26.30 -2.36
N VAL A 168 23.45 26.11 -1.46
CA VAL A 168 24.27 24.89 -1.37
C VAL A 168 23.37 23.67 -1.19
N GLY A 169 23.49 22.66 -2.07
CA GLY A 169 22.64 21.46 -2.04
C GLY A 169 21.43 21.53 -2.98
N SER A 170 21.18 22.65 -3.66
CA SER A 170 20.08 22.81 -4.63
C SER A 170 20.18 21.90 -5.86
N GLU A 171 21.33 21.27 -6.08
CA GLU A 171 21.53 20.23 -7.09
C GLU A 171 20.90 18.88 -6.73
N ARG A 172 20.63 18.61 -5.44
CA ARG A 172 20.17 17.28 -4.97
C ARG A 172 18.67 17.03 -5.19
N GLY A 173 17.88 18.07 -5.48
CA GLY A 173 16.42 17.94 -5.56
C GLY A 173 15.78 17.58 -4.22
N GLY A 174 14.47 17.32 -4.22
CA GLY A 174 13.73 16.93 -3.02
C GLY A 174 13.50 15.42 -2.93
N ILE A 175 13.34 14.90 -1.72
CA ILE A 175 13.09 13.48 -1.47
C ILE A 175 11.82 13.01 -2.19
N LEU A 176 10.75 13.82 -2.11
CA LEU A 176 9.48 13.50 -2.74
C LEU A 176 9.49 13.83 -4.24
N THR A 177 9.99 15.02 -4.60
CA THR A 177 9.98 15.47 -6.00
C THR A 177 10.86 14.62 -6.92
N ASN A 178 12.01 14.13 -6.44
CA ASN A 178 12.84 13.23 -7.23
C ASN A 178 12.15 11.88 -7.46
N GLN A 179 11.61 11.27 -6.40
CA GLN A 179 10.94 9.97 -6.51
C GLN A 179 9.69 10.03 -7.37
N LEU A 180 8.89 11.10 -7.28
CA LEU A 180 7.71 11.28 -8.12
C LEU A 180 8.06 11.52 -9.58
N LYS A 181 9.16 12.24 -9.85
CA LYS A 181 9.63 12.44 -11.21
C LYS A 181 10.00 11.12 -11.88
N ASP A 182 10.61 10.20 -11.14
CA ASP A 182 10.99 8.89 -11.63
C ASP A 182 9.80 7.92 -11.66
N ASN A 183 8.88 8.03 -10.69
CA ASN A 183 7.75 7.12 -10.49
C ASN A 183 6.43 7.88 -10.22
N PRO A 184 5.80 8.50 -11.22
CA PRO A 184 4.57 9.28 -11.03
C PRO A 184 3.33 8.38 -10.79
N TYR A 185 3.39 7.10 -11.17
CA TYR A 185 2.33 6.11 -10.94
C TYR A 185 2.66 5.29 -9.69
N CYS A 186 2.32 5.82 -8.52
CA CYS A 186 2.66 5.20 -7.25
C CYS A 186 1.61 5.50 -6.17
N VAL A 187 1.74 4.80 -5.05
CA VAL A 187 1.09 5.20 -3.80
C VAL A 187 2.04 6.14 -3.03
N ILE A 188 1.57 7.33 -2.67
CA ILE A 188 2.30 8.21 -1.75
C ILE A 188 1.77 7.94 -0.35
N LEU A 189 2.57 7.30 0.50
CA LEU A 189 2.22 7.03 1.89
C LEU A 189 2.83 8.10 2.81
N LEU A 190 1.99 9.00 3.30
CA LEU A 190 2.35 10.01 4.29
C LEU A 190 2.02 9.47 5.69
N ASP A 191 3.00 8.91 6.37
CA ASP A 191 2.84 8.23 7.66
C ASP A 191 2.82 9.25 8.82
N GLU A 192 1.96 9.04 9.81
CA GLU A 192 1.83 9.92 10.99
C GLU A 192 1.60 11.41 10.65
N VAL A 193 0.69 11.69 9.71
CA VAL A 193 0.45 13.03 9.15
C VAL A 193 0.08 14.08 10.21
N GLU A 194 -0.45 13.66 11.36
CA GLU A 194 -0.70 14.53 12.49
C GLU A 194 0.59 15.11 13.11
N LYS A 195 1.77 14.63 12.76
CA LYS A 195 3.05 15.14 13.29
C LYS A 195 3.66 16.22 12.40
N ALA A 196 3.23 16.34 11.15
CA ALA A 196 3.73 17.36 10.23
C ALA A 196 3.48 18.79 10.73
N SER A 197 4.39 19.69 10.37
CA SER A 197 4.17 21.13 10.53
C SER A 197 3.05 21.64 9.60
N PRO A 198 2.33 22.71 9.99
CA PRO A 198 1.33 23.33 9.11
C PRO A 198 1.87 23.74 7.73
N SER A 199 3.10 24.24 7.68
CA SER A 199 3.76 24.59 6.41
C SER A 199 3.96 23.39 5.49
N THR A 200 4.25 22.22 6.07
CA THR A 200 4.37 20.97 5.30
C THR A 200 3.01 20.50 4.80
N LEU A 201 1.95 20.61 5.61
CA LEU A 201 0.58 20.28 5.16
C LEU A 201 0.11 21.20 4.02
N ASN A 202 0.43 22.50 4.10
CA ASN A 202 0.06 23.47 3.08
C ASN A 202 0.66 23.16 1.70
N LEU A 203 1.85 22.57 1.66
CA LEU A 203 2.46 22.09 0.42
C LEU A 203 1.53 21.10 -0.32
N PHE A 204 0.89 20.21 0.44
CA PHE A 204 0.03 19.17 -0.11
C PHE A 204 -1.36 19.67 -0.50
N LEU A 205 -1.85 20.78 0.06
CA LEU A 205 -3.14 21.36 -0.34
C LEU A 205 -3.19 21.66 -1.83
N GLN A 206 -2.16 22.34 -2.35
CA GLN A 206 -2.05 22.63 -3.78
C GLN A 206 -1.87 21.32 -4.58
N ALA A 207 -1.06 20.40 -4.07
CA ALA A 207 -0.81 19.12 -4.71
C ALA A 207 -2.09 18.29 -4.89
N PHE A 208 -3.01 18.33 -3.93
CA PHE A 208 -4.27 17.58 -3.99
C PHE A 208 -5.27 18.20 -4.98
N ASP A 209 -5.24 19.52 -5.14
CA ASP A 209 -6.12 20.23 -6.07
C ASP A 209 -5.65 20.22 -7.51
N GLU A 210 -4.36 20.44 -7.72
CA GLU A 210 -3.77 20.64 -9.04
C GLU A 210 -3.04 19.39 -9.54
N GLY A 211 -2.76 18.42 -8.65
CA GLY A 211 -2.01 17.19 -8.92
C GLY A 211 -0.57 17.38 -9.36
N TRP A 212 0.04 18.51 -9.01
CA TRP A 212 1.48 18.71 -9.14
C TRP A 212 2.04 19.55 -8.00
N LEU A 213 3.34 19.40 -7.80
CA LEU A 213 4.18 20.16 -6.88
C LEU A 213 5.21 20.97 -7.68
N THR A 214 5.67 22.08 -7.12
CA THR A 214 6.85 22.79 -7.66
C THR A 214 8.07 22.33 -6.88
N ASP A 215 9.11 21.84 -7.57
CA ASP A 215 10.40 21.58 -6.94
C ASP A 215 11.10 22.90 -6.54
N GLY A 216 12.14 22.83 -5.72
CA GLY A 216 12.89 24.02 -5.31
C GLY A 216 13.46 24.83 -6.50
N ARG A 217 13.60 24.22 -7.68
CA ARG A 217 14.18 24.84 -8.88
C ARG A 217 13.11 25.41 -9.82
N GLY A 218 11.84 25.42 -9.41
CA GLY A 218 10.71 25.97 -10.16
C GLY A 218 10.10 25.01 -11.19
N LYS A 219 10.43 23.71 -11.17
CA LYS A 219 9.87 22.73 -12.11
C LYS A 219 8.66 22.02 -11.53
N ARG A 220 7.65 21.77 -12.36
CA ARG A 220 6.49 20.98 -11.99
C ARG A 220 6.83 19.49 -11.92
N VAL A 221 6.38 18.85 -10.85
CA VAL A 221 6.43 17.39 -10.65
C VAL A 221 5.00 16.90 -10.40
N TYR A 222 4.52 16.00 -11.24
CA TYR A 222 3.12 15.56 -11.24
C TYR A 222 2.90 14.37 -10.31
N LEU A 223 1.75 14.36 -9.64
CA LEU A 223 1.21 13.26 -8.84
C LEU A 223 -0.28 12.96 -9.17
N SER A 224 -0.79 13.51 -10.27
CA SER A 224 -2.18 13.31 -10.73
C SER A 224 -2.57 11.83 -10.90
N ASP A 225 -1.61 10.97 -11.20
CA ASP A 225 -1.84 9.54 -11.42
C ASP A 225 -1.42 8.68 -10.20
N ALA A 226 -1.05 9.34 -9.09
CA ALA A 226 -0.73 8.72 -7.83
C ALA A 226 -1.97 8.60 -6.92
N VAL A 227 -1.93 7.66 -5.97
CA VAL A 227 -2.90 7.60 -4.86
C VAL A 227 -2.18 8.06 -3.60
N VAL A 228 -2.67 9.12 -2.98
CA VAL A 228 -2.16 9.64 -1.72
C VAL A 228 -2.90 8.96 -0.57
N ILE A 229 -2.15 8.28 0.28
CA ILE A 229 -2.65 7.68 1.51
C ILE A 229 -1.93 8.33 2.67
N MET A 230 -2.68 9.01 3.52
CA MET A 230 -2.20 9.53 4.79
C MET A 230 -2.55 8.56 5.90
N THR A 231 -1.66 8.34 6.85
CA THR A 231 -1.99 7.58 8.06
C THR A 231 -1.96 8.50 9.26
N SER A 232 -2.79 8.18 10.24
CA SER A 232 -2.74 8.83 11.54
C SER A 232 -3.11 7.86 12.65
N ASN A 233 -2.51 8.07 13.82
CA ASN A 233 -2.88 7.37 15.05
C ASN A 233 -3.86 8.17 15.91
N LEU A 234 -4.43 9.27 15.39
CA LEU A 234 -5.48 10.03 16.06
C LEU A 234 -6.66 9.13 16.44
N GLY A 235 -7.23 9.38 17.61
CA GLY A 235 -8.36 8.64 18.14
C GLY A 235 -8.04 7.21 18.60
N ALA A 236 -6.79 6.74 18.54
CA ALA A 236 -6.40 5.40 18.97
C ALA A 236 -6.80 5.09 20.43
N GLU A 237 -6.77 6.10 21.31
CA GLU A 237 -7.20 5.95 22.71
C GLU A 237 -8.72 5.74 22.84
N ASN A 238 -9.53 6.30 21.93
CA ASN A 238 -10.98 6.11 21.96
C ASN A 238 -11.35 4.68 21.55
N PHE A 239 -10.58 4.07 20.65
CA PHE A 239 -10.75 2.66 20.30
C PHE A 239 -10.44 1.70 21.46
N ARG A 240 -9.55 2.06 22.41
CA ARG A 240 -9.30 1.24 23.62
C ARG A 240 -10.54 1.12 24.52
N LYS A 241 -11.43 2.10 24.49
CA LYS A 241 -12.68 2.09 25.27
C LYS A 241 -13.67 1.01 24.78
N LEU A 242 -13.56 0.57 23.52
CA LEU A 242 -14.38 -0.52 22.96
C LEU A 242 -13.96 -1.89 23.48
N THR A 243 -12.67 -2.08 23.73
CA THR A 243 -12.08 -3.38 24.07
C THR A 243 -11.93 -3.61 25.57
N SER A 244 -11.94 -2.54 26.39
CA SER A 244 -11.81 -2.61 27.85
C SER A 244 -12.85 -1.73 28.54
N PRO A 245 -14.10 -2.20 28.75
CA PRO A 245 -15.10 -1.48 29.52
C PRO A 245 -14.73 -1.53 31.01
N MET A 246 -13.86 -0.63 31.48
CA MET A 246 -13.57 -0.53 32.91
C MET A 246 -14.74 0.16 33.63
N GLY A 247 -15.60 -0.62 34.27
CA GLY A 247 -16.59 -0.15 35.26
C GLY A 247 -17.87 -0.97 35.30
N PHE A 248 -18.38 -1.22 36.51
CA PHE A 248 -19.63 -1.93 36.86
C PHE A 248 -20.93 -1.29 36.26
N LEU A 249 -20.80 -0.24 35.45
CA LEU A 249 -21.87 0.52 34.79
C LEU A 249 -21.55 0.87 33.33
N SER A 250 -20.62 0.16 32.68
CA SER A 250 -20.29 0.48 31.28
C SER A 250 -21.40 -0.02 30.35
N GLN A 251 -22.29 0.89 29.93
CA GLN A 251 -22.97 0.74 28.65
C GLN A 251 -21.89 0.46 27.61
N ALA A 252 -22.07 -0.60 26.82
CA ALA A 252 -21.21 -0.87 25.68
C ALA A 252 -21.14 0.40 24.82
N VAL A 253 -19.98 1.05 24.80
CA VAL A 253 -19.76 2.22 23.94
C VAL A 253 -19.95 1.72 22.51
N GLY A 254 -20.98 2.24 21.83
CA GLY A 254 -21.27 1.84 20.46
C GLY A 254 -20.17 2.33 19.52
N ILE A 255 -19.92 1.57 18.44
CA ILE A 255 -18.97 1.94 17.38
C ILE A 255 -19.20 3.39 16.92
N ALA A 256 -20.46 3.77 16.69
CA ALA A 256 -20.84 5.14 16.29
C ALA A 256 -20.37 6.24 17.26
N GLN A 257 -20.32 5.98 18.56
CA GLN A 257 -19.82 6.96 19.53
C GLN A 257 -18.31 7.16 19.39
N VAL A 258 -17.55 6.08 19.16
CA VAL A 258 -16.11 6.15 18.93
C VAL A 258 -15.80 6.84 17.61
N GLU A 259 -16.54 6.55 16.54
CA GLU A 259 -16.40 7.28 15.27
C GLU A 259 -16.62 8.78 15.48
N GLY A 260 -17.66 9.17 16.23
CA GLY A 260 -17.91 10.58 16.56
C GLY A 260 -16.83 11.23 17.43
N GLU A 261 -16.12 10.49 18.28
CA GLU A 261 -14.95 10.98 19.03
C GLU A 261 -13.73 11.16 18.12
N VAL A 262 -13.44 10.18 17.27
CA VAL A 262 -12.33 10.21 16.31
C VAL A 262 -12.51 11.38 15.33
N MET A 263 -13.72 11.60 14.82
CA MET A 263 -14.01 12.72 13.92
C MET A 263 -13.82 14.08 14.61
N ARG A 264 -14.19 14.22 15.88
CA ARG A 264 -13.94 15.46 16.64
C ARG A 264 -12.44 15.71 16.84
N GLU A 265 -11.63 14.68 17.04
CA GLU A 265 -10.18 14.83 17.13
C GLU A 265 -9.58 15.23 15.77
N LEU A 266 -10.07 14.63 14.68
CA LEU A 266 -9.69 15.00 13.32
C LEU A 266 -9.97 16.50 13.05
N GLU A 267 -11.16 16.98 13.39
CA GLU A 267 -11.58 18.37 13.23
C GLU A 267 -10.72 19.36 14.03
N ARG A 268 -10.26 18.94 15.21
CA ARG A 268 -9.35 19.73 16.05
C ARG A 268 -7.94 19.77 15.50
N ARG A 269 -7.45 18.67 14.92
CA ARG A 269 -6.06 18.58 14.45
C ARG A 269 -5.88 19.21 13.07
N PHE A 270 -6.81 18.97 12.15
CA PHE A 270 -6.69 19.42 10.77
C PHE A 270 -7.70 20.50 10.45
N PRO A 271 -7.25 21.62 9.88
CA PRO A 271 -8.13 22.72 9.57
C PRO A 271 -9.06 22.35 8.40
N PRO A 272 -10.22 23.02 8.26
CA PRO A 272 -11.22 22.68 7.24
C PRO A 272 -10.66 22.64 5.81
N GLU A 273 -9.76 23.55 5.46
CA GLU A 273 -9.12 23.61 4.14
C GLU A 273 -8.35 22.35 3.78
N PHE A 274 -7.78 21.64 4.76
CA PHE A 274 -7.11 20.37 4.54
C PHE A 274 -8.10 19.21 4.46
N ARG A 275 -9.06 19.18 5.40
CA ARG A 275 -10.08 18.12 5.44
C ARG A 275 -10.95 18.07 4.18
N ASN A 276 -11.26 19.23 3.60
CA ASN A 276 -12.05 19.34 2.38
C ASN A 276 -11.32 18.82 1.13
N ARG A 277 -10.02 18.50 1.21
CA ARG A 277 -9.23 17.89 0.12
C ARG A 277 -9.07 16.39 0.28
N ILE A 278 -9.59 15.82 1.35
CA ILE A 278 -9.58 14.38 1.59
C ILE A 278 -10.84 13.81 0.95
N ASP A 279 -10.67 12.87 0.01
CA ASP A 279 -11.78 12.20 -0.67
C ASP A 279 -12.55 11.27 0.28
N GLU A 280 -11.83 10.61 1.18
CA GLU A 280 -12.41 9.65 2.13
C GLU A 280 -11.56 9.52 3.39
N VAL A 281 -12.25 9.53 4.54
CA VAL A 281 -11.66 9.20 5.83
C VAL A 281 -12.01 7.75 6.14
N VAL A 282 -10.98 6.92 6.23
CA VAL A 282 -11.12 5.47 6.40
C VAL A 282 -10.73 5.09 7.82
N LEU A 283 -11.69 4.54 8.56
CA LEU A 283 -11.48 4.10 9.94
C LEU A 283 -11.00 2.66 9.99
N PHE A 284 -9.96 2.42 10.79
CA PHE A 284 -9.40 1.10 11.07
C PHE A 284 -9.67 0.74 12.52
N ALA A 285 -10.42 -0.34 12.71
CA ALA A 285 -10.75 -0.86 14.03
C ALA A 285 -9.56 -1.67 14.60
N PRO A 286 -9.45 -1.80 15.94
CA PRO A 286 -8.56 -2.78 16.55
C PRO A 286 -8.82 -4.18 16.00
N LEU A 287 -7.76 -4.93 15.74
CA LEU A 287 -7.87 -6.31 15.29
C LEU A 287 -8.41 -7.19 16.43
N THR A 288 -9.31 -8.10 16.09
CA THR A 288 -9.78 -9.19 16.94
C THR A 288 -8.71 -10.26 17.07
N HIS A 289 -8.82 -11.10 18.09
CA HIS A 289 -7.91 -12.24 18.28
C HIS A 289 -7.90 -13.18 17.06
N ASP A 290 -9.07 -13.47 16.49
CA ASP A 290 -9.22 -14.35 15.33
C ASP A 290 -8.58 -13.75 14.07
N GLU A 291 -8.73 -12.44 13.85
CA GLU A 291 -8.02 -11.76 12.76
C GLU A 291 -6.50 -11.84 12.93
N VAL A 292 -5.98 -11.70 14.15
CA VAL A 292 -4.53 -11.83 14.39
C VAL A 292 -4.06 -13.28 14.20
N ARG A 293 -4.89 -14.26 14.53
CA ARG A 293 -4.64 -15.68 14.23
C ARG A 293 -4.54 -15.93 12.73
N GLU A 294 -5.45 -15.37 11.93
CA GLU A 294 -5.38 -15.46 10.47
C GLU A 294 -4.11 -14.79 9.90
N ILE A 295 -3.72 -13.62 10.44
CA ILE A 295 -2.45 -12.98 10.08
C ILE A 295 -1.25 -13.90 10.42
N ALA A 296 -1.27 -14.58 11.56
CA ALA A 296 -0.21 -15.51 11.94
C ALA A 296 -0.12 -16.68 10.95
N LYS A 297 -1.26 -17.25 10.54
CA LYS A 297 -1.32 -18.30 9.51
C LYS A 297 -0.75 -17.84 8.17
N HIS A 298 -1.05 -16.60 7.74
CA HIS A 298 -0.47 -16.04 6.52
C HIS A 298 1.06 -15.96 6.61
N TYR A 299 1.61 -15.48 7.73
CA TYR A 299 3.07 -15.48 7.93
C TYR A 299 3.66 -16.91 7.93
N MET A 300 2.98 -17.87 8.55
CA MET A 300 3.40 -19.28 8.55
C MET A 300 3.44 -19.85 7.13
N THR A 301 2.46 -19.51 6.30
CA THR A 301 2.42 -19.92 4.90
C THR A 301 3.62 -19.39 4.11
N GLN A 302 4.01 -18.12 4.33
CA GLN A 302 5.21 -17.55 3.71
C GLN A 302 6.50 -18.26 4.16
N VAL A 303 6.57 -18.66 5.43
CA VAL A 303 7.69 -19.48 5.94
C VAL A 303 7.71 -20.85 5.27
N LYS A 304 6.57 -21.54 5.17
CA LYS A 304 6.43 -22.83 4.49
C LYS A 304 6.86 -22.75 3.02
N LEU A 305 6.43 -21.73 2.28
CA LEU A 305 6.83 -21.51 0.88
C LEU A 305 8.34 -21.30 0.73
N THR A 306 8.96 -20.57 1.67
CA THR A 306 10.41 -20.37 1.68
C THR A 306 11.16 -21.68 1.93
N LEU A 307 10.67 -22.50 2.86
CA LEU A 307 11.23 -23.82 3.14
C LEU A 307 11.08 -24.79 1.96
N ALA A 308 9.91 -24.78 1.30
CA ALA A 308 9.63 -25.64 0.16
C ALA A 308 10.61 -25.42 -0.99
N LYS A 309 10.99 -24.16 -1.27
CA LYS A 309 12.04 -23.81 -2.26
C LYS A 309 13.40 -24.43 -1.94
N ALA A 310 13.66 -24.77 -0.68
CA ALA A 310 14.87 -25.44 -0.22
C ALA A 310 14.69 -26.95 0.01
N GLY A 311 13.57 -27.54 -0.44
CA GLY A 311 13.25 -28.95 -0.22
C GLY A 311 12.99 -29.31 1.25
N LYS A 312 12.54 -28.33 2.06
CA LYS A 312 12.23 -28.51 3.48
C LYS A 312 10.75 -28.25 3.76
N THR A 313 10.24 -28.80 4.85
CA THR A 313 8.83 -28.66 5.26
C THR A 313 8.72 -28.27 6.73
N MET A 314 7.58 -27.71 7.11
CA MET A 314 7.27 -27.34 8.50
C MET A 314 5.80 -27.64 8.80
N GLN A 315 5.56 -28.18 9.98
CA GLN A 315 4.23 -28.31 10.57
C GLN A 315 4.20 -27.57 11.92
N ILE A 316 3.10 -26.89 12.21
CA ILE A 316 2.88 -26.17 13.46
C ILE A 316 1.65 -26.73 14.15
N ASP A 317 1.77 -27.02 15.45
CA ASP A 317 0.65 -27.45 16.27
C ASP A 317 -0.24 -26.26 16.64
N GLU A 318 -1.54 -26.50 16.80
CA GLU A 318 -2.52 -25.44 17.03
C GLU A 318 -2.26 -24.68 18.35
N GLU A 319 -1.76 -25.38 19.37
CA GLU A 319 -1.34 -24.77 20.64
C GLU A 319 -0.14 -23.85 20.47
N ALA A 320 0.80 -24.20 19.58
CA ALA A 320 1.97 -23.36 19.31
C ALA A 320 1.57 -22.12 18.53
N LEU A 321 0.67 -22.26 17.54
CA LEU A 321 0.11 -21.12 16.82
C LEU A 321 -0.61 -20.15 17.79
N GLU A 322 -1.43 -20.69 18.70
CA GLU A 322 -2.14 -19.89 19.71
C GLU A 322 -1.16 -19.14 20.63
N LEU A 323 -0.08 -19.79 21.06
CA LEU A 323 0.93 -19.15 21.90
C LEU A 323 1.66 -18.02 21.16
N ILE A 324 1.96 -18.19 19.87
CA ILE A 324 2.53 -17.14 19.02
C ILE A 324 1.58 -15.95 18.89
N VAL A 325 0.29 -16.20 18.66
CA VAL A 325 -0.74 -15.16 18.57
C VAL A 325 -0.82 -14.37 19.87
N LYS A 326 -0.90 -15.06 21.02
CA LYS A 326 -0.92 -14.40 22.35
C LYS A 326 0.30 -13.53 22.62
N GLN A 327 1.50 -13.98 22.22
CA GLN A 327 2.73 -13.21 22.39
C GLN A 327 2.86 -12.04 21.40
N GLY A 328 2.30 -12.19 20.20
CA GLY A 328 2.38 -11.21 19.12
C GLY A 328 1.25 -10.17 19.10
N TYR A 329 0.17 -10.41 19.85
CA TYR A 329 -1.03 -9.59 19.89
C TYR A 329 -1.06 -8.67 21.11
N SER A 330 -1.42 -7.41 20.87
CA SER A 330 -1.95 -6.55 21.94
C SER A 330 -3.02 -5.63 21.37
N VAL A 331 -4.00 -5.27 22.18
CA VAL A 331 -5.03 -4.29 21.78
C VAL A 331 -4.40 -2.95 21.39
N ALA A 332 -3.34 -2.52 22.09
CA ALA A 332 -2.70 -1.24 21.85
C ALA A 332 -1.86 -1.18 20.56
N PHE A 333 -1.23 -2.29 20.17
CA PHE A 333 -0.28 -2.34 19.05
C PHE A 333 -0.70 -3.29 17.92
N GLY A 334 -1.89 -3.87 17.99
CA GLY A 334 -2.40 -4.83 17.01
C GLY A 334 -1.46 -6.01 16.81
N ALA A 335 -1.21 -6.35 15.54
CA ALA A 335 -0.32 -7.44 15.12
C ALA A 335 1.14 -6.97 14.90
N ARG A 336 1.53 -5.77 15.35
CA ARG A 336 2.86 -5.17 15.08
C ARG A 336 4.02 -6.05 15.50
N PHE A 337 3.90 -6.77 16.62
CA PHE A 337 4.96 -7.62 17.17
C PHE A 337 4.95 -9.04 16.62
N LEU A 338 3.87 -9.47 15.96
CA LEU A 338 3.68 -10.84 15.53
C LEU A 338 4.80 -11.35 14.63
N LYS A 339 5.24 -10.54 13.65
CA LYS A 339 6.35 -10.89 12.77
C LYS A 339 7.65 -11.14 13.56
N ARG A 340 7.94 -10.29 14.54
CA ARG A 340 9.13 -10.42 15.39
C ARG A 340 9.08 -11.69 16.23
N VAL A 341 7.93 -11.98 16.84
CA VAL A 341 7.73 -13.22 17.61
C VAL A 341 7.95 -14.45 16.73
N ILE A 342 7.42 -14.44 15.51
CA ILE A 342 7.63 -15.51 14.52
C ILE A 342 9.11 -15.64 14.12
N ASP A 343 9.78 -14.52 13.86
CA ASP A 343 11.19 -14.52 13.49
C ASP A 343 12.05 -15.12 14.62
N GLU A 344 11.80 -14.73 15.88
CA GLU A 344 12.55 -15.18 17.06
C GLU A 344 12.22 -16.63 17.47
N ARG A 345 10.95 -17.02 17.46
CA ARG A 345 10.48 -18.32 17.99
C ARG A 345 10.40 -19.43 16.95
N ILE A 346 10.37 -19.09 15.65
CA ILE A 346 10.21 -20.07 14.57
C ILE A 346 11.38 -20.00 13.60
N LYS A 347 11.58 -18.86 12.92
CA LYS A 347 12.59 -18.78 11.86
C LYS A 347 14.01 -18.95 12.38
N LEU A 348 14.34 -18.34 13.52
CA LEU A 348 15.66 -18.44 14.12
C LEU A 348 16.00 -19.89 14.52
N PRO A 349 15.16 -20.63 15.29
CA PRO A 349 15.40 -22.04 15.56
C PRO A 349 15.54 -22.90 14.30
N ILE A 350 14.67 -22.73 13.31
CA ILE A 350 14.76 -23.44 12.01
C ILE A 350 16.10 -23.17 11.32
N SER A 351 16.57 -21.92 11.35
CA SER A 351 17.83 -21.52 10.72
C SER A 351 19.04 -22.11 11.44
N THR A 352 18.99 -22.17 12.77
CA THR A 352 20.05 -22.78 13.60
C THR A 352 20.12 -24.29 13.36
N SER A 353 18.97 -24.95 13.29
CA SER A 353 18.85 -26.40 13.03
C SER A 353 18.78 -26.76 11.54
N TRP A 354 19.18 -25.86 10.64
CA TRP A 354 18.98 -26.02 9.19
C TRP A 354 19.60 -27.31 8.61
N LYS A 355 20.72 -27.77 9.19
CA LYS A 355 21.45 -28.97 8.77
C LYS A 355 20.98 -30.24 9.47
N GLU A 356 20.17 -30.13 10.52
CA GLU A 356 19.77 -31.25 11.38
C GLU A 356 18.60 -32.07 10.79
N GLY A 357 17.86 -31.49 9.84
CA GLY A 357 16.72 -32.16 9.22
C GLY A 357 16.16 -31.46 7.99
N SER A 358 15.14 -32.06 7.41
CA SER A 358 14.37 -31.56 6.26
C SER A 358 12.89 -31.33 6.59
N HIS A 359 12.47 -31.72 7.80
CA HIS A 359 11.16 -31.42 8.34
C HIS A 359 11.31 -30.76 9.71
N PHE A 360 10.50 -29.73 10.00
CA PHE A 360 10.50 -29.04 11.29
C PHE A 360 9.11 -29.11 11.93
N GLN A 361 9.04 -29.64 13.15
CA GLN A 361 7.82 -29.63 13.96
C GLN A 361 7.87 -28.47 14.95
N VAL A 362 6.87 -27.59 14.91
CA VAL A 362 6.72 -26.48 15.84
C VAL A 362 5.64 -26.83 16.86
N LYS A 363 6.03 -26.97 18.13
CA LYS A 363 5.14 -27.43 19.21
C LYS A 363 5.38 -26.67 20.51
N VAL A 364 4.50 -26.85 21.49
CA VAL A 364 4.66 -26.28 22.82
C VAL A 364 5.28 -27.32 23.76
N LYS A 365 6.31 -26.93 24.50
CA LYS A 365 6.90 -27.72 25.59
C LYS A 365 7.24 -26.80 26.74
N ASP A 366 6.83 -27.18 27.96
CA ASP A 366 7.06 -26.40 29.18
C ASP A 366 6.56 -24.94 29.08
N GLY A 367 5.48 -24.72 28.32
CA GLY A 367 4.89 -23.39 28.08
C GLY A 367 5.62 -22.52 27.06
N GLU A 368 6.65 -23.05 26.39
CA GLU A 368 7.40 -22.35 25.34
C GLU A 368 7.24 -23.02 23.98
N VAL A 369 7.30 -22.19 22.92
CA VAL A 369 7.38 -22.69 21.53
C VAL A 369 8.77 -23.23 21.28
N ILE A 370 8.85 -24.51 20.88
CA ILE A 370 10.08 -25.17 20.46
C ILE A 370 9.96 -25.68 19.03
N VAL A 371 11.10 -25.77 18.35
CA VAL A 371 11.20 -26.32 17.00
C VAL A 371 12.09 -27.56 17.05
N GLU A 372 11.57 -28.69 16.59
CA GLU A 372 12.33 -29.94 16.47
C GLU A 372 12.58 -30.28 15.01
N ALA A 373 13.85 -30.50 14.66
CA ALA A 373 14.23 -30.98 13.35
C ALA A 373 14.09 -32.51 13.27
N ALA A 374 13.54 -32.99 12.15
CA ALA A 374 13.42 -34.39 11.83
C ALA A 374 13.92 -34.68 10.40
N PRO A 375 14.40 -35.90 10.13
CA PRO A 375 14.60 -36.35 8.75
C PRO A 375 13.26 -36.33 8.00
N ALA A 376 13.29 -36.06 6.69
CA ALA A 376 12.10 -35.88 5.86
C ALA A 376 11.04 -36.95 6.13
N ARG A 377 9.87 -36.54 6.64
CA ARG A 377 8.66 -37.32 6.43
C ARG A 377 8.25 -37.15 4.97
N LEU A 378 7.98 -38.25 4.28
CA LEU A 378 7.15 -38.25 3.07
C LEU A 378 5.79 -37.70 3.47
N VAL A 379 5.61 -36.38 3.40
CA VAL A 379 4.31 -35.75 3.61
C VAL A 379 3.54 -35.93 2.31
N MET A 380 2.49 -36.76 2.36
CA MET A 380 1.50 -36.83 1.28
C MET A 380 1.01 -35.41 1.00
N SER A 381 0.98 -35.05 -0.29
CA SER A 381 0.59 -33.75 -0.85
C SER A 381 -0.38 -32.96 0.05
N ASP A 382 0.11 -31.85 0.61
CA ASP A 382 -0.72 -30.86 1.27
C ASP A 382 -1.65 -30.24 0.19
N PRO A 383 -2.97 -30.41 0.25
CA PRO A 383 -3.88 -29.88 -0.76
C PRO A 383 -3.82 -28.34 -0.84
N ASP A 384 -3.33 -27.65 0.19
CA ASP A 384 -3.16 -26.20 0.23
C ASP A 384 -1.90 -25.70 -0.51
N LEU A 385 -1.04 -26.60 -1.00
CA LEU A 385 0.13 -26.28 -1.83
C LEU A 385 -0.12 -26.50 -3.34
N ALA A 386 -1.34 -26.87 -3.73
CA ALA A 386 -1.71 -26.92 -5.13
C ALA A 386 -2.07 -25.50 -5.62
N TYR A 387 -1.39 -25.07 -6.70
CA TYR A 387 -1.52 -23.81 -7.44
C TYR A 387 -0.56 -22.67 -7.07
N GLY A 388 0.44 -22.53 -7.93
CA GLY A 388 1.24 -21.34 -8.16
C GLY A 388 2.10 -21.61 -9.40
N ASP A 389 1.63 -21.14 -10.55
CA ASP A 389 2.28 -21.30 -11.85
C ASP A 389 3.78 -20.98 -11.77
N VAL A 390 4.59 -21.99 -12.08
CA VAL A 390 5.99 -21.80 -12.44
C VAL A 390 6.02 -21.81 -13.97
N ALA A 391 6.02 -20.62 -14.55
CA ALA A 391 6.45 -20.35 -15.91
C ALA A 391 7.38 -19.14 -15.89
#